data_AF-A0A837KH07-F1
#
_entry.id   AF-A0A837KH07-F1
#
_cell.length_a   1.000
_cell.length_b   1.000
_cell.length_c   1.000
_cell.angle_alpha   90.00
_cell.angle_beta   90.00
_cell.angle_gamma   90.00
#
_symmetry.space_group_name_H-M   'P 1'
#
loop_
_entity.id
_entity.type
_entity.pdbx_description
1 polymer ?
#
loop_
_entity_poly.entity_id
_entity_poly.type
_entity_poly.pdbx_seq_one_letter_code
_entity_poly.pdbx_strand_id
1 'polypeptide(L)'
;MKRISQWAVATVLLLTTVLPIQAAEFPYEETEEVFQHVMESHLSKPAAKQLVKGALEVVSEQAKQKKQLQFEVLEEDDTWDELELRLAEWQKKGGFDAPTMNTWAIDGMLSTLNDPHSVFFTQDELRLFQSDVENQFVGFGFRLRRQNDHIIIREIVPNSPAAASALQRGDQLIKVNETSLAGKTFEEAYAYLRGNEGTEAVLTVYRPSDKREHQVKLKRASMTLPEAEGQMFTKGAVGYISLETFGSEGAIQVRDKLAELSRVQKPLSGLVLDLRDNGGGYLSTARDIASLFMEEGLLMYTTNRNGVEVETWVRNGQDIGIPVRILVNGGTASASELLSGALRDHGIAKLVGTKTFGKGSAQQVIPLSDGDALKLTLNEYFTPKHTVVNHVGLQPDMVVEDYGAQVVEALHSLNVNTWELSDAEGDTVINGIPFPTVDPLFKQTAQGLQIRAAVLSHLVGDPSVGEKDYVALAPYLKKYPALKLQTKNGVNVLTFTS
;
A
#
# COMPACT_ATOMS: atom_id res chain seq x y z
N MET A 1 0.00 -59.70 57.29
CA MET A 1 0.85 -60.68 56.59
C MET A 1 1.44 -59.96 55.38
N LYS A 2 2.73 -59.56 55.41
CA LYS A 2 3.86 -60.13 54.62
C LYS A 2 3.51 -60.34 53.14
N ARG A 3 4.26 -59.94 52.09
CA ARG A 3 5.57 -59.30 51.82
C ARG A 3 5.56 -59.00 50.29
N ILE A 4 5.92 -57.80 49.82
CA ILE A 4 7.12 -57.44 49.02
C ILE A 4 7.78 -58.57 48.18
N SER A 5 7.88 -58.37 46.86
CA SER A 5 9.08 -58.43 45.98
C SER A 5 8.62 -58.34 44.50
N GLN A 6 8.93 -57.29 43.74
CA GLN A 6 10.18 -56.90 43.06
C GLN A 6 10.46 -57.59 41.69
N TRP A 7 10.45 -56.75 40.65
CA TRP A 7 11.32 -56.67 39.45
C TRP A 7 11.08 -57.54 38.19
N ALA A 8 10.68 -56.83 37.13
CA ALA A 8 11.23 -56.74 35.77
C ALA A 8 11.54 -58.00 34.95
N VAL A 9 10.90 -58.12 33.78
CA VAL A 9 11.56 -58.36 32.49
C VAL A 9 10.73 -57.70 31.37
N ALA A 10 11.37 -56.81 30.61
CA ALA A 10 10.88 -56.28 29.34
C ALA A 10 11.04 -57.34 28.24
N THR A 11 10.04 -57.51 27.37
CA THR A 11 10.28 -58.06 26.03
C THR A 11 9.33 -57.43 25.02
N VAL A 12 9.96 -56.91 23.99
CA VAL A 12 9.45 -56.18 22.82
C VAL A 12 8.40 -56.99 22.06
N LEU A 13 7.26 -56.36 21.76
CA LEU A 13 6.40 -56.78 20.65
C LEU A 13 6.35 -55.62 19.66
N LEU A 14 6.99 -55.82 18.50
CA LEU A 14 6.76 -55.02 17.32
C LEU A 14 5.27 -55.09 16.98
N LEU A 15 4.56 -53.98 17.20
CA LEU A 15 3.29 -53.73 16.56
C LEU A 15 3.53 -52.64 15.52
N THR A 16 3.73 -53.07 14.28
CA THR A 16 3.55 -52.22 13.10
C THR A 16 2.08 -51.86 13.02
N THR A 17 1.65 -50.84 13.76
CA THR A 17 0.40 -50.15 13.47
C THR A 17 0.67 -49.23 12.30
N VAL A 18 0.39 -49.73 11.10
CA VAL A 18 0.06 -48.87 9.96
C VAL A 18 -1.14 -48.06 10.43
N LEU A 19 -0.91 -46.77 10.74
CA LEU A 19 -1.99 -45.83 10.93
C LEU A 19 -2.81 -45.82 9.63
N PRO A 20 -4.14 -45.97 9.67
CA PRO A 20 -4.93 -45.66 8.51
C PRO A 20 -4.74 -44.16 8.27
N ILE A 21 -4.17 -43.83 7.10
CA ILE A 21 -4.33 -42.50 6.53
C ILE A 21 -5.83 -42.36 6.35
N GLN A 22 -6.48 -41.65 7.26
CA GLN A 22 -7.82 -41.15 7.02
C GLN A 22 -7.64 -40.14 5.89
N ALA A 23 -7.81 -40.61 4.65
CA ALA A 23 -7.98 -39.73 3.51
C ALA A 23 -9.11 -38.78 3.89
N ALA A 24 -8.88 -37.48 3.77
CA ALA A 24 -9.98 -36.51 3.85
C ALA A 24 -11.10 -37.02 2.95
N GLU A 25 -12.32 -37.11 3.48
CA GLU A 25 -13.45 -37.72 2.75
C GLU A 25 -13.73 -37.00 1.42
N PHE A 26 -13.19 -35.78 1.22
CA PHE A 26 -13.22 -34.99 0.00
C PHE A 26 -11.87 -34.25 -0.20
N PRO A 27 -10.90 -34.80 -0.94
CA PRO A 27 -9.54 -34.22 -1.04
C PRO A 27 -9.47 -32.88 -1.79
N TYR A 28 -10.54 -32.49 -2.53
CA TYR A 28 -10.59 -31.30 -3.38
C TYR A 28 -11.71 -30.31 -3.00
N GLU A 29 -12.27 -30.41 -1.79
CA GLU A 29 -13.38 -29.57 -1.30
C GLU A 29 -13.10 -28.07 -1.44
N GLU A 30 -11.88 -27.64 -1.11
CA GLU A 30 -11.44 -26.25 -1.24
C GLU A 30 -11.40 -25.78 -2.71
N THR A 31 -10.90 -26.61 -3.61
CA THR A 31 -10.90 -26.33 -5.06
C THR A 31 -12.33 -26.22 -5.57
N GLU A 32 -13.25 -27.05 -5.05
CA GLU A 32 -14.67 -26.99 -5.39
C GLU A 32 -15.29 -25.67 -4.93
N GLU A 33 -15.05 -25.29 -3.68
CA GLU A 33 -15.56 -24.06 -3.07
C GLU A 33 -15.12 -22.83 -3.89
N VAL A 34 -13.84 -22.77 -4.27
CA VAL A 34 -13.32 -21.71 -5.16
C VAL A 34 -14.00 -21.75 -6.54
N PHE A 35 -14.10 -22.93 -7.17
CA PHE A 35 -14.74 -23.08 -8.47
C PHE A 35 -16.18 -22.53 -8.45
N GLN A 36 -16.96 -22.90 -7.44
CA GLN A 36 -18.34 -22.44 -7.29
C GLN A 36 -18.42 -20.92 -7.10
N HIS A 37 -17.63 -20.35 -6.17
CA HIS A 37 -17.63 -18.90 -5.95
C HIS A 37 -17.29 -18.11 -7.22
N VAL A 38 -16.27 -18.55 -7.97
CA VAL A 38 -15.87 -17.93 -9.23
C VAL A 38 -17.00 -18.03 -10.28
N MET A 39 -17.57 -19.21 -10.46
CA MET A 39 -18.64 -19.46 -11.43
C MET A 39 -19.89 -18.63 -11.14
N GLU A 40 -20.29 -18.54 -9.87
CA GLU A 40 -21.51 -17.85 -9.44
C GLU A 40 -21.35 -16.33 -9.41
N SER A 41 -20.20 -15.85 -8.93
CA SER A 41 -20.10 -14.47 -8.42
C SER A 41 -19.08 -13.61 -9.14
N HIS A 42 -18.05 -14.17 -9.78
CA HIS A 42 -17.00 -13.35 -10.41
C HIS A 42 -17.54 -12.45 -11.52
N LEU A 43 -17.04 -11.21 -11.57
CA LEU A 43 -17.54 -10.15 -12.46
C LEU A 43 -17.54 -10.56 -13.95
N SER A 44 -16.53 -11.31 -14.39
CA SER A 44 -16.33 -11.68 -15.81
C SER A 44 -17.22 -12.80 -16.35
N LYS A 45 -17.94 -13.53 -15.49
CA LYS A 45 -18.71 -14.74 -15.87
C LYS A 45 -17.89 -15.78 -16.64
N PRO A 46 -16.81 -16.32 -16.07
CA PRO A 46 -16.00 -17.32 -16.76
C PRO A 46 -16.83 -18.57 -17.09
N ALA A 47 -16.44 -19.29 -18.14
CA ALA A 47 -17.02 -20.60 -18.46
C ALA A 47 -16.37 -21.70 -17.61
N ALA A 48 -17.12 -22.75 -17.26
CA ALA A 48 -16.58 -23.90 -16.52
C ALA A 48 -15.33 -24.50 -17.22
N LYS A 49 -15.43 -24.75 -18.53
CA LYS A 49 -14.33 -25.22 -19.38
C LYS A 49 -13.06 -24.37 -19.25
N GLN A 50 -13.20 -23.05 -19.14
CA GLN A 50 -12.07 -22.15 -19.01
C GLN A 50 -11.34 -22.39 -17.69
N LEU A 51 -12.08 -22.45 -16.57
CA LEU A 51 -11.50 -22.68 -15.25
C LEU A 51 -10.85 -24.07 -15.16
N VAL A 52 -11.56 -25.10 -15.63
CA VAL A 52 -11.07 -26.49 -15.64
C VAL A 52 -9.77 -26.62 -16.44
N LYS A 53 -9.73 -26.06 -17.66
CA LYS A 53 -8.49 -26.08 -18.46
C LYS A 53 -7.35 -25.35 -17.75
N GLY A 54 -7.59 -24.17 -17.19
CA GLY A 54 -6.56 -23.43 -16.46
C GLY A 54 -6.00 -24.21 -15.27
N ALA A 55 -6.87 -24.84 -14.49
CA ALA A 55 -6.48 -25.71 -13.37
C ALA A 55 -5.56 -26.84 -13.83
N LEU A 56 -5.99 -27.60 -14.84
CA LEU A 56 -5.26 -28.77 -15.34
C LEU A 56 -3.93 -28.38 -16.01
N GLU A 57 -3.89 -27.26 -16.74
CA GLU A 57 -2.67 -26.76 -17.37
C GLU A 57 -1.62 -26.42 -16.31
N VAL A 58 -1.96 -25.65 -15.27
CA VAL A 58 -1.01 -25.28 -14.21
C VAL A 58 -0.57 -26.51 -13.41
N VAL A 59 -1.48 -27.42 -13.06
CA VAL A 59 -1.11 -28.67 -12.38
C VAL A 59 -0.13 -29.49 -13.24
N SER A 60 -0.37 -29.61 -14.55
CA SER A 60 0.51 -30.34 -15.47
C SER A 60 1.89 -29.68 -15.59
N GLU A 61 1.93 -28.34 -15.68
CA GLU A 61 3.17 -27.58 -15.72
C GLU A 61 3.99 -27.74 -14.44
N GLN A 62 3.36 -27.62 -13.27
CA GLN A 62 4.03 -27.79 -11.98
C GLN A 62 4.52 -29.23 -11.78
N ALA A 63 3.74 -30.23 -12.18
CA ALA A 63 4.14 -31.63 -12.15
C ALA A 63 5.36 -31.90 -13.06
N LYS A 64 5.40 -31.29 -14.24
CA LYS A 64 6.54 -31.35 -15.16
C LYS A 64 7.79 -30.71 -14.56
N GLN A 65 7.66 -29.54 -13.93
CA GLN A 65 8.78 -28.85 -13.29
C GLN A 65 9.34 -29.64 -12.10
N LYS A 66 8.47 -30.19 -11.24
CA LYS A 66 8.90 -30.84 -9.99
C LYS A 66 9.29 -32.31 -10.14
N LYS A 67 8.62 -33.06 -11.03
CA LYS A 67 8.82 -34.51 -11.18
C LYS A 67 8.99 -34.97 -12.63
N GLN A 68 9.11 -34.06 -13.60
CA GLN A 68 9.22 -34.38 -15.03
C GLN A 68 8.05 -35.24 -15.54
N LEU A 69 6.90 -35.15 -14.87
CA LEU A 69 5.67 -35.83 -15.28
C LEU A 69 4.91 -34.93 -16.25
N GLN A 70 4.45 -35.50 -17.36
CA GLN A 70 3.59 -34.81 -18.30
C GLN A 70 2.19 -35.39 -18.21
N PHE A 71 1.23 -34.52 -17.91
CA PHE A 71 -0.18 -34.86 -17.94
C PHE A 71 -0.85 -34.20 -19.14
N GLU A 72 -1.78 -34.91 -19.76
CA GLU A 72 -2.48 -34.46 -20.95
C GLU A 72 -3.83 -33.86 -20.54
N VAL A 73 -4.08 -32.61 -20.94
CA VAL A 73 -5.38 -31.95 -20.77
C VAL A 73 -6.22 -32.30 -21.99
N LEU A 74 -7.37 -32.93 -21.78
CA LEU A 74 -8.24 -33.38 -22.87
C LEU A 74 -9.30 -32.32 -23.21
N GLU A 75 -9.91 -32.45 -24.39
CA GLU A 75 -10.92 -31.47 -24.83
C GLU A 75 -12.25 -31.63 -24.10
N GLU A 76 -12.55 -32.86 -23.66
CA GLU A 76 -13.67 -33.23 -22.82
C GLU A 76 -13.52 -32.75 -21.38
N ASP A 77 -12.34 -32.31 -20.92
CA ASP A 77 -12.19 -31.82 -19.55
C ASP A 77 -12.82 -30.40 -19.44
N ASP A 78 -14.14 -30.35 -19.23
CA ASP A 78 -14.91 -29.10 -19.26
C ASP A 78 -15.88 -28.89 -18.08
N THR A 79 -16.01 -29.88 -17.21
CA THR A 79 -16.83 -29.85 -15.99
C THR A 79 -16.03 -29.99 -14.70
N TRP A 80 -16.65 -29.66 -13.57
CA TRP A 80 -16.11 -29.91 -12.23
C TRP A 80 -15.83 -31.40 -12.00
N ASP A 81 -16.77 -32.28 -12.34
CA ASP A 81 -16.63 -33.73 -12.14
C ASP A 81 -15.40 -34.28 -12.89
N GLU A 82 -15.13 -33.78 -14.09
CA GLU A 82 -13.94 -34.16 -14.86
C GLU A 82 -12.65 -33.62 -14.25
N LEU A 83 -12.66 -32.37 -13.77
CA LEU A 83 -11.53 -31.80 -13.03
C LEU A 83 -11.18 -32.66 -11.80
N GLU A 84 -12.18 -32.99 -10.99
CA GLU A 84 -11.98 -33.81 -9.79
C GLU A 84 -11.38 -35.18 -10.14
N LEU A 85 -11.92 -35.84 -11.16
CA LEU A 85 -11.41 -37.13 -11.65
C LEU A 85 -9.95 -37.04 -12.10
N ARG A 86 -9.59 -35.98 -12.83
CA ARG A 86 -8.22 -35.74 -13.30
C ARG A 86 -7.27 -35.47 -12.15
N LEU A 87 -7.64 -34.61 -11.21
CA LEU A 87 -6.81 -34.30 -10.04
C LEU A 87 -6.56 -35.58 -9.24
N ALA A 88 -7.59 -36.39 -8.98
CA ALA A 88 -7.45 -37.66 -8.28
C ALA A 88 -6.51 -38.65 -9.00
N GLU A 89 -6.62 -38.77 -10.33
CA GLU A 89 -5.74 -39.62 -11.14
C GLU A 89 -4.29 -39.14 -11.07
N TRP A 90 -4.08 -37.84 -11.25
CA TRP A 90 -2.74 -37.24 -11.35
C TRP A 90 -2.06 -37.15 -10.00
N GLN A 91 -2.80 -36.92 -8.92
CA GLN A 91 -2.31 -37.02 -7.55
C GLN A 91 -1.74 -38.41 -7.29
N LYS A 92 -2.50 -39.46 -7.63
CA LYS A 92 -2.06 -40.85 -7.45
C LYS A 92 -0.86 -41.20 -8.32
N LYS A 93 -0.86 -40.78 -9.59
CA LYS A 93 0.24 -41.03 -10.54
C LYS A 93 1.51 -40.25 -10.19
N GLY A 94 1.35 -39.02 -9.70
CA GLY A 94 2.44 -38.14 -9.35
C GLY A 94 2.96 -38.29 -7.92
N GLY A 95 2.17 -38.88 -7.01
CA GLY A 95 2.49 -38.93 -5.58
C GLY A 95 2.66 -37.54 -4.98
N PHE A 96 1.73 -36.64 -5.29
CA PHE A 96 1.61 -35.31 -4.69
C PHE A 96 0.59 -35.37 -3.54
N ASP A 97 0.76 -34.54 -2.51
CA ASP A 97 -0.28 -34.35 -1.49
C ASP A 97 -1.45 -33.52 -2.02
N ALA A 98 -2.62 -33.67 -1.41
CA ALA A 98 -3.84 -32.97 -1.83
C ALA A 98 -3.73 -31.44 -1.71
N PRO A 99 -3.19 -30.84 -0.62
CA PRO A 99 -3.03 -29.40 -0.53
C PRO A 99 -2.21 -28.81 -1.70
N THR A 100 -1.10 -29.46 -2.07
CA THR A 100 -0.30 -29.04 -3.23
C THR A 100 -1.11 -29.05 -4.53
N MET A 101 -1.94 -30.08 -4.73
CA MET A 101 -2.79 -30.18 -5.92
C MET A 101 -3.89 -29.11 -5.92
N ASN A 102 -4.52 -28.84 -4.76
CA ASN A 102 -5.52 -27.78 -4.60
C ASN A 102 -4.95 -26.42 -4.97
N THR A 103 -3.81 -26.03 -4.37
CA THR A 103 -3.18 -24.72 -4.65
C THR A 103 -2.88 -24.56 -6.14
N TRP A 104 -2.29 -25.56 -6.79
CA TRP A 104 -2.00 -25.46 -8.23
C TRP A 104 -3.26 -25.38 -9.09
N ALA A 105 -4.30 -26.15 -8.75
CA ALA A 105 -5.56 -26.12 -9.47
C ALA A 105 -6.25 -24.75 -9.32
N ILE A 106 -6.32 -24.23 -8.08
CA ILE A 106 -6.89 -22.92 -7.76
C ILE A 106 -6.12 -21.79 -8.48
N ASP A 107 -4.79 -21.77 -8.38
CA ASP A 107 -3.94 -20.81 -9.09
C ASP A 107 -4.21 -20.85 -10.60
N GLY A 108 -4.33 -22.05 -11.15
CA GLY A 108 -4.69 -22.27 -12.56
C GLY A 108 -6.04 -21.68 -12.92
N MET A 109 -7.10 -21.97 -12.14
CA MET A 109 -8.43 -21.41 -12.36
C MET A 109 -8.41 -19.88 -12.36
N LEU A 110 -7.84 -19.28 -11.31
CA LEU A 110 -7.83 -17.83 -11.11
C LEU A 110 -6.99 -17.12 -12.17
N SER A 111 -5.90 -17.71 -12.63
CA SER A 111 -5.06 -17.14 -13.70
C SER A 111 -5.84 -16.89 -15.00
N THR A 112 -6.85 -17.71 -15.30
CA THR A 112 -7.66 -17.56 -16.51
C THR A 112 -8.58 -16.34 -16.50
N LEU A 113 -8.86 -15.78 -15.31
CA LEU A 113 -9.78 -14.65 -15.16
C LEU A 113 -9.20 -13.36 -15.77
N ASN A 114 -7.88 -13.31 -15.98
CA ASN A 114 -7.14 -12.10 -16.34
C ASN A 114 -7.44 -10.93 -15.38
N ASP A 115 -7.75 -11.26 -14.13
CA ASP A 115 -8.02 -10.32 -13.05
C ASP A 115 -6.93 -10.45 -11.98
N PRO A 116 -5.97 -9.52 -11.89
CA PRO A 116 -4.91 -9.59 -10.89
C PRO A 116 -5.40 -9.32 -9.45
N HIS A 117 -6.69 -9.07 -9.26
CA HIS A 117 -7.29 -8.81 -7.95
C HIS A 117 -8.09 -9.98 -7.39
N SER A 118 -8.36 -11.00 -8.22
CA SER A 118 -8.95 -12.26 -7.77
C SER A 118 -7.84 -13.25 -7.42
N VAL A 119 -7.63 -13.44 -6.11
CA VAL A 119 -6.48 -14.20 -5.58
C VAL A 119 -6.94 -15.13 -4.46
N PHE A 120 -6.28 -16.28 -4.40
CA PHE A 120 -6.38 -17.20 -3.29
C PHE A 120 -5.35 -16.83 -2.22
N PHE A 121 -5.73 -16.92 -0.96
CA PHE A 121 -4.87 -16.69 0.18
C PHE A 121 -4.90 -17.90 1.10
N THR A 122 -3.72 -18.45 1.36
CA THR A 122 -3.54 -19.26 2.57
C THR A 122 -3.80 -18.41 3.82
N GLN A 123 -4.09 -19.04 4.96
CA GLN A 123 -4.23 -18.34 6.25
C GLN A 123 -3.06 -17.40 6.58
N ASP A 124 -1.84 -17.79 6.24
CA ASP A 124 -0.63 -16.97 6.47
C ASP A 124 -0.61 -15.75 5.55
N GLU A 125 -0.93 -15.93 4.26
CA GLU A 125 -1.00 -14.84 3.28
C GLU A 125 -2.16 -13.89 3.58
N LEU A 126 -3.30 -14.41 4.02
CA LEU A 126 -4.44 -13.59 4.43
C LEU A 126 -4.06 -12.69 5.61
N ARG A 127 -3.36 -13.24 6.61
CA ARG A 127 -2.88 -12.44 7.75
C ARG A 127 -1.89 -11.36 7.31
N LEU A 128 -0.97 -11.67 6.39
CA LEU A 128 -0.04 -10.68 5.84
C LEU A 128 -0.77 -9.58 5.07
N PHE A 129 -1.74 -9.95 4.23
CA PHE A 129 -2.57 -8.99 3.50
C PHE A 129 -3.35 -8.08 4.45
N GLN A 130 -3.96 -8.65 5.49
CA GLN A 130 -4.67 -7.87 6.51
C GLN A 130 -3.72 -6.94 7.27
N SER A 131 -2.57 -7.43 7.72
CA SER A 131 -1.56 -6.60 8.37
C SER A 131 -1.14 -5.41 7.50
N ASP A 132 -0.89 -5.62 6.21
CA ASP A 132 -0.54 -4.52 5.30
C ASP A 132 -1.66 -3.46 5.21
N VAL A 133 -2.93 -3.88 5.14
CA VAL A 133 -4.09 -2.95 5.13
C VAL A 133 -4.23 -2.19 6.45
N GLU A 134 -3.95 -2.84 7.59
CA GLU A 134 -3.95 -2.23 8.93
C GLU A 134 -2.69 -1.38 9.23
N ASN A 135 -1.85 -1.14 8.22
CA ASN A 135 -0.55 -0.46 8.36
C ASN A 135 0.36 -1.12 9.41
N GLN A 136 0.26 -2.45 9.52
CA GLN A 136 1.05 -3.28 10.41
C GLN A 136 2.17 -3.95 9.63
N PHE A 137 3.38 -3.90 10.18
CA PHE A 137 4.52 -4.58 9.57
C PHE A 137 5.40 -5.22 10.63
N VAL A 138 6.02 -6.34 10.26
CA VAL A 138 7.03 -7.00 11.07
C VAL A 138 8.41 -6.57 10.59
N GLY A 139 9.18 -5.94 11.47
CA GLY A 139 10.51 -5.47 11.13
C GLY A 139 11.25 -4.87 12.30
N PHE A 140 12.20 -3.99 11.99
CA PHE A 140 13.03 -3.33 13.00
C PHE A 140 12.52 -1.93 13.36
N GLY A 141 11.67 -1.33 12.53
CA GLY A 141 11.04 -0.04 12.79
C GLY A 141 11.82 1.17 12.31
N PHE A 142 12.23 1.14 11.05
CA PHE A 142 12.77 2.29 10.35
C PHE A 142 12.29 2.30 8.90
N ARG A 143 12.16 3.49 8.31
CA ARG A 143 11.93 3.64 6.88
C ARG A 143 13.27 3.86 6.17
N LEU A 144 13.44 3.23 5.02
CA LEU A 144 14.65 3.34 4.20
C LEU A 144 14.41 4.26 3.01
N ARG A 145 15.49 4.85 2.48
CA ARG A 145 15.50 5.43 1.13
C ARG A 145 16.82 5.14 0.43
N ARG A 146 16.81 5.21 -0.90
CA ARG A 146 18.04 5.23 -1.67
C ARG A 146 18.55 6.66 -1.82
N GLN A 147 19.82 6.90 -1.51
CA GLN A 147 20.49 8.19 -1.67
C GLN A 147 21.93 7.96 -2.13
N ASN A 148 22.28 8.48 -3.32
CA ASN A 148 23.61 8.35 -3.93
C ASN A 148 24.15 6.90 -3.90
N ASP A 149 23.35 5.94 -4.36
CA ASP A 149 23.63 4.49 -4.35
C ASP A 149 23.72 3.79 -2.98
N HIS A 150 23.52 4.52 -1.89
CA HIS A 150 23.40 3.94 -0.56
C HIS A 150 21.95 3.76 -0.16
N ILE A 151 21.66 2.68 0.57
CA ILE A 151 20.40 2.51 1.27
C ILE A 151 20.59 3.10 2.66
N ILE A 152 19.80 4.11 3.00
CA ILE A 152 19.95 4.85 4.25
C ILE A 152 18.67 4.80 5.08
N ILE A 153 18.83 4.86 6.40
CA ILE A 153 17.72 5.04 7.34
C ILE A 153 17.21 6.48 7.19
N ARG A 154 16.03 6.61 6.58
CA ARG A 154 15.33 7.89 6.44
C ARG A 154 14.66 8.31 7.74
N GLU A 155 14.06 7.35 8.43
CA GLU A 155 13.23 7.61 9.60
C GLU A 155 13.33 6.44 10.57
N ILE A 156 13.30 6.74 11.87
CA ILE A 156 13.17 5.73 12.92
C ILE A 156 11.76 5.84 13.48
N VAL A 157 11.02 4.74 13.41
CA VAL A 157 9.65 4.65 13.92
C VAL A 157 9.69 4.71 15.44
N PRO A 158 8.94 5.61 16.09
CA PRO A 158 8.86 5.66 17.56
C PRO A 158 8.43 4.33 18.17
N ASN A 159 8.87 4.04 19.40
CA ASN A 159 8.54 2.82 20.15
C ASN A 159 8.94 1.50 19.47
N SER A 160 9.83 1.54 18.47
CA SER A 160 10.30 0.36 17.75
C SER A 160 11.61 -0.23 18.29
N PRO A 161 11.98 -1.46 17.88
CA PRO A 161 13.31 -2.01 18.16
C PRO A 161 14.46 -1.08 17.73
N ALA A 162 14.34 -0.41 16.59
CA ALA A 162 15.32 0.55 16.11
C ALA A 162 15.38 1.81 16.99
N ALA A 163 14.24 2.33 17.45
CA ALA A 163 14.20 3.45 18.39
C ALA A 163 14.85 3.14 19.73
N ALA A 164 14.76 1.89 20.19
CA ALA A 164 15.43 1.41 21.41
C ALA A 164 16.93 1.09 21.21
N SER A 165 17.47 1.33 20.02
CA SER A 165 18.83 0.93 19.63
C SER A 165 19.75 2.14 19.44
N ALA A 166 20.99 1.86 19.01
CA ALA A 166 21.96 2.88 18.66
C ALA A 166 21.81 3.41 17.23
N LEU A 167 20.83 2.93 16.44
CA LEU A 167 20.59 3.41 15.08
C LEU A 167 20.15 4.88 15.06
N GLN A 168 20.51 5.58 13.98
CA GLN A 168 20.20 7.00 13.77
C GLN A 168 19.71 7.25 12.34
N ARG A 169 18.92 8.31 12.16
CA ARG A 169 18.61 8.86 10.83
C ARG A 169 19.92 9.17 10.11
N GLY A 170 20.01 8.78 8.84
CA GLY A 170 21.19 8.96 7.99
C GLY A 170 22.22 7.83 8.07
N ASP A 171 22.06 6.85 8.97
CA ASP A 171 22.87 5.64 8.97
C ASP A 171 22.68 4.90 7.63
N GLN A 172 23.79 4.50 7.00
CA GLN A 172 23.78 3.76 5.74
C GLN A 172 23.81 2.26 6.03
N LEU A 173 22.84 1.51 5.53
CA LEU A 173 22.73 0.08 5.76
C LEU A 173 23.70 -0.68 4.85
N ILE A 174 24.69 -1.35 5.44
CA ILE A 174 25.78 -2.05 4.74
C ILE A 174 25.55 -3.55 4.69
N LYS A 175 25.13 -4.17 5.81
CA LYS A 175 24.89 -5.61 5.92
C LYS A 175 23.68 -5.96 6.77
N VAL A 176 23.08 -7.10 6.45
CA VAL A 176 22.14 -7.82 7.33
C VAL A 176 22.72 -9.19 7.61
N ASN A 177 23.02 -9.47 8.88
CA ASN A 177 23.85 -10.59 9.32
C ASN A 177 25.18 -10.57 8.54
N GLU A 178 25.55 -11.69 7.93
CA GLU A 178 26.77 -11.80 7.11
C GLU A 178 26.57 -11.32 5.66
N THR A 179 25.34 -10.97 5.25
CA THR A 179 25.04 -10.63 3.86
C THR A 179 25.26 -9.15 3.59
N SER A 180 26.18 -8.85 2.66
CA SER A 180 26.39 -7.50 2.13
C SER A 180 25.21 -7.03 1.29
N LEU A 181 24.81 -5.77 1.47
CA LEU A 181 23.80 -5.10 0.66
C LEU A 181 24.39 -4.28 -0.49
N ALA A 182 25.72 -4.22 -0.61
CA ALA A 182 26.37 -3.51 -1.70
C ALA A 182 25.94 -4.07 -3.07
N GLY A 183 25.55 -3.18 -3.98
CA GLY A 183 25.10 -3.54 -5.34
C GLY A 183 23.70 -4.16 -5.41
N LYS A 184 23.03 -4.41 -4.27
CA LYS A 184 21.65 -4.88 -4.25
C LYS A 184 20.68 -3.76 -4.61
N THR A 185 19.59 -4.16 -5.24
CA THR A 185 18.39 -3.35 -5.41
C THR A 185 17.74 -3.07 -4.05
N PHE A 186 16.82 -2.10 -4.02
CA PHE A 186 16.11 -1.76 -2.79
C PHE A 186 15.23 -2.92 -2.31
N GLU A 187 14.60 -3.60 -3.26
CA GLU A 187 13.71 -4.75 -3.06
C GLU A 187 14.47 -5.95 -2.48
N GLU A 188 15.64 -6.28 -3.06
CA GLU A 188 16.50 -7.34 -2.54
C GLU A 188 16.97 -7.04 -1.12
N ALA A 189 17.40 -5.80 -0.86
CA ALA A 189 17.82 -5.38 0.49
C ALA A 189 16.67 -5.50 1.50
N TYR A 190 15.47 -5.10 1.10
CA TYR A 190 14.28 -5.18 1.92
C TYR A 190 13.90 -6.63 2.25
N ALA A 191 14.07 -7.56 1.30
CA ALA A 191 13.82 -8.99 1.53
C ALA A 191 14.66 -9.59 2.68
N TYR A 192 15.92 -9.15 2.86
CA TYR A 192 16.75 -9.59 3.99
C TYR A 192 16.30 -9.01 5.34
N LEU A 193 15.61 -7.87 5.32
CA LEU A 193 15.11 -7.21 6.52
C LEU A 193 13.81 -7.83 7.03
N ARG A 194 13.02 -8.44 6.12
CA ARG A 194 11.83 -9.22 6.48
C ARG A 194 12.19 -10.49 7.26
N GLY A 195 11.21 -11.01 7.97
CA GLY A 195 11.31 -12.25 8.74
C GLY A 195 10.24 -12.31 9.80
N ASN A 196 10.06 -13.50 10.37
CA ASN A 196 9.02 -13.73 11.37
C ASN A 196 9.25 -12.88 12.62
N GLU A 197 8.15 -12.50 13.27
CA GLU A 197 8.21 -11.75 14.51
C GLU A 197 9.05 -12.50 15.56
N GLY A 198 9.83 -11.74 16.31
CA GLY A 198 10.68 -12.25 17.37
C GLY A 198 12.00 -12.87 16.91
N THR A 199 12.22 -13.05 15.60
CA THR A 199 13.55 -13.42 15.08
C THR A 199 14.52 -12.25 15.19
N GLU A 200 15.82 -12.53 15.26
CA GLU A 200 16.86 -11.51 15.38
C GLU A 200 17.65 -11.35 14.08
N ALA A 201 18.23 -10.17 13.87
CA ALA A 201 19.27 -9.93 12.88
C ALA A 201 20.31 -8.94 13.42
N VAL A 202 21.53 -9.04 12.91
CA VAL A 202 22.59 -8.04 13.16
C VAL A 202 22.66 -7.12 11.96
N LEU A 203 22.36 -5.84 12.15
CA LEU A 203 22.53 -4.83 11.12
C LEU A 203 23.92 -4.21 11.24
N THR A 204 24.67 -4.16 10.14
CA THR A 204 25.88 -3.34 10.06
C THR A 204 25.55 -2.05 9.32
N VAL A 205 25.74 -0.92 9.97
CA VAL A 205 25.50 0.41 9.40
C VAL A 205 26.77 1.25 9.38
N TYR A 206 26.97 2.04 8.32
CA TYR A 206 27.99 3.09 8.28
C TYR A 206 27.35 4.42 8.66
N ARG A 207 27.93 5.10 9.64
CA ARG A 207 27.44 6.40 10.11
C ARG A 207 28.32 7.53 9.56
N PRO A 208 27.79 8.40 8.67
CA PRO A 208 28.60 9.47 8.08
C PRO A 208 29.13 10.50 9.09
N SER A 209 28.40 10.74 10.19
CA SER A 209 28.76 11.77 11.18
C SER A 209 30.02 11.43 11.98
N ASP A 210 30.29 10.16 12.24
CA ASP A 210 31.51 9.69 12.93
C ASP A 210 32.46 8.87 12.03
N LYS A 211 32.04 8.59 10.79
CA LYS A 211 32.77 7.84 9.76
C LYS A 211 33.14 6.41 10.19
N ARG A 212 32.29 5.76 10.99
CA ARG A 212 32.51 4.37 11.47
C ARG A 212 31.37 3.45 11.12
N GLU A 213 31.68 2.15 11.09
CA GLU A 213 30.67 1.09 11.07
C GLU A 213 30.22 0.74 12.48
N HIS A 214 28.93 0.51 12.64
CA HIS A 214 28.28 0.08 13.88
C HIS A 214 27.51 -1.20 13.62
N GLN A 215 27.67 -2.19 14.50
CA GLN A 215 26.84 -3.40 14.49
C GLN A 215 25.75 -3.26 15.54
N VAL A 216 24.51 -3.45 15.12
CA VAL A 216 23.34 -3.34 15.98
C VAL A 216 22.52 -4.62 15.86
N LYS A 217 22.47 -5.39 16.94
CA LYS A 217 21.62 -6.58 17.02
C LYS A 217 20.20 -6.15 17.39
N LEU A 218 19.23 -6.52 16.57
CA LEU A 218 17.83 -6.16 16.73
C LEU A 218 16.94 -7.39 16.64
N LYS A 219 15.85 -7.36 17.39
CA LYS A 219 14.75 -8.33 17.32
C LYS A 219 13.64 -7.73 16.45
N ARG A 220 13.10 -8.51 15.52
CA ARG A 220 11.92 -8.11 14.74
C ARG A 220 10.72 -8.04 15.67
N ALA A 221 9.93 -6.99 15.55
CA ALA A 221 8.67 -6.82 16.27
C ALA A 221 7.57 -6.47 15.26
N SER A 222 6.33 -6.88 15.57
CA SER A 222 5.17 -6.29 14.91
C SER A 222 5.01 -4.85 15.39
N MET A 223 4.75 -3.94 14.45
CA MET A 223 4.48 -2.52 14.72
C MET A 223 3.32 -2.06 13.87
N THR A 224 2.45 -1.26 14.48
CA THR A 224 1.39 -0.54 13.79
C THR A 224 1.84 0.90 13.61
N LEU A 225 1.90 1.37 12.37
CA LEU A 225 2.08 2.80 12.10
C LEU A 225 0.73 3.50 12.13
N PRO A 226 0.69 4.80 12.49
CA PRO A 226 -0.51 5.59 12.27
C PRO A 226 -0.97 5.49 10.82
N GLU A 227 -2.26 5.26 10.61
CA GLU A 227 -2.87 5.26 9.28
C GLU A 227 -3.05 6.70 8.78
N ALA A 228 -3.29 7.64 9.70
CA ALA A 228 -3.38 9.06 9.40
C ALA A 228 -2.51 9.92 10.32
N GLU A 229 -1.81 10.86 9.72
CA GLU A 229 -1.04 11.89 10.42
C GLU A 229 -1.51 13.27 9.99
N GLY A 230 -1.28 14.29 10.82
CA GLY A 230 -1.75 15.63 10.49
C GLY A 230 -1.10 16.72 11.32
N GLN A 231 -0.99 17.89 10.70
CA GLN A 231 -0.38 19.09 11.29
C GLN A 231 -0.83 20.35 10.56
N MET A 232 -0.66 21.51 11.18
CA MET A 232 -0.95 22.80 10.55
C MET A 232 0.23 23.26 9.69
N PHE A 233 -0.07 23.81 8.51
CA PHE A 233 0.92 24.63 7.82
C PHE A 233 1.23 25.89 8.65
N THR A 234 2.50 26.29 8.69
CA THR A 234 2.95 27.47 9.45
C THR A 234 2.51 28.80 8.83
N LYS A 235 2.03 28.77 7.57
CA LYS A 235 1.50 29.91 6.84
C LYS A 235 0.07 29.61 6.38
N GLY A 236 -0.83 30.55 6.62
CA GLY A 236 -2.27 30.35 6.43
C GLY A 236 -2.92 29.61 7.60
N ALA A 237 -4.25 29.49 7.57
CA ALA A 237 -5.01 28.66 8.50
C ALA A 237 -5.42 27.36 7.79
N VAL A 238 -4.46 26.67 7.17
CA VAL A 238 -4.69 25.44 6.40
C VAL A 238 -4.11 24.25 7.14
N GLY A 239 -4.92 23.20 7.28
CA GLY A 239 -4.52 21.93 7.86
C GLY A 239 -3.99 20.99 6.79
N TYR A 240 -3.13 20.07 7.19
CA TYR A 240 -2.65 18.96 6.38
C TYR A 240 -2.96 17.65 7.10
N ILE A 241 -3.51 16.69 6.37
CA ILE A 241 -3.67 15.31 6.82
C ILE A 241 -3.14 14.41 5.70
N SER A 242 -2.23 13.49 6.02
CA SER A 242 -1.89 12.36 5.15
C SER A 242 -2.59 11.11 5.64
N LEU A 243 -3.13 10.33 4.72
CA LEU A 243 -3.70 9.02 4.99
C LEU A 243 -2.91 7.98 4.19
N GLU A 244 -2.22 7.07 4.88
CA GLU A 244 -1.33 6.07 4.28
C GLU A 244 -2.10 4.87 3.73
N THR A 245 -3.17 4.45 4.41
CA THR A 245 -4.04 3.32 4.04
C THR A 245 -5.45 3.53 4.60
N PHE A 246 -6.43 2.81 4.05
CA PHE A 246 -7.79 2.75 4.58
C PHE A 246 -7.95 1.50 5.48
N GLY A 247 -7.19 1.44 6.56
CA GLY A 247 -7.30 0.39 7.58
C GLY A 247 -8.49 0.62 8.51
N SER A 248 -8.56 -0.16 9.59
CA SER A 248 -9.71 -0.11 10.50
C SER A 248 -9.75 1.17 11.36
N GLU A 249 -8.60 1.80 11.61
CA GLU A 249 -8.50 2.97 12.49
C GLU A 249 -8.45 4.30 11.72
N GLY A 250 -8.29 4.27 10.39
CA GLY A 250 -8.06 5.46 9.57
C GLY A 250 -9.14 6.53 9.72
N ALA A 251 -10.42 6.14 9.76
CA ALA A 251 -11.53 7.09 9.93
C ALA A 251 -11.49 7.80 11.29
N ILE A 252 -11.16 7.07 12.35
CA ILE A 252 -11.03 7.61 13.71
C ILE A 252 -9.83 8.56 13.78
N GLN A 253 -8.69 8.17 13.20
CA GLN A 253 -7.48 8.99 13.20
C GLN A 253 -7.67 10.29 12.39
N VAL A 254 -8.31 10.23 11.21
CA VAL A 254 -8.65 11.43 10.43
C VAL A 254 -9.56 12.36 11.21
N ARG A 255 -10.62 11.83 11.83
CA ARG A 255 -11.54 12.61 12.68
C ARG A 255 -10.79 13.30 13.82
N ASP A 256 -9.92 12.57 14.51
CA ASP A 256 -9.18 13.10 15.65
C ASP A 256 -8.19 14.19 15.20
N LYS A 257 -7.53 14.00 14.05
CA LYS A 257 -6.69 15.05 13.44
C LYS A 257 -7.49 16.28 13.03
N LEU A 258 -8.67 16.12 12.42
CA LEU A 258 -9.55 17.26 12.12
C LEU A 258 -9.95 18.02 13.39
N ALA A 259 -10.27 17.31 14.48
CA ALA A 259 -10.60 17.92 15.76
C ALA A 259 -9.41 18.65 16.39
N GLU A 260 -8.20 18.10 16.30
CA GLU A 260 -6.96 18.77 16.72
C GLU A 260 -6.71 20.06 15.93
N LEU A 261 -6.78 19.98 14.59
CA LEU A 261 -6.57 21.11 13.69
C LEU A 261 -7.61 22.23 13.90
N SER A 262 -8.84 21.86 14.28
CA SER A 262 -9.93 22.83 14.52
C SER A 262 -9.81 23.59 15.85
N ARG A 263 -8.95 23.16 16.77
CA ARG A 263 -8.76 23.80 18.09
C ARG A 263 -7.73 24.94 18.09
N VAL A 264 -7.08 25.20 16.96
CA VAL A 264 -6.06 26.26 16.87
C VAL A 264 -6.71 27.65 16.92
N GLN A 265 -5.92 28.67 17.29
CA GLN A 265 -6.44 30.03 17.56
C GLN A 265 -7.18 30.67 16.37
N LYS A 266 -6.86 30.27 15.14
CA LYS A 266 -7.51 30.75 13.92
C LYS A 266 -8.43 29.65 13.38
N PRO A 267 -9.68 29.96 12.99
CA PRO A 267 -10.52 28.99 12.31
C PRO A 267 -9.83 28.42 11.09
N LEU A 268 -9.96 27.10 10.89
CA LEU A 268 -9.45 26.40 9.73
C LEU A 268 -10.12 26.98 8.47
N SER A 269 -9.32 27.41 7.49
CA SER A 269 -9.78 28.01 6.24
C SER A 269 -9.68 27.05 5.04
N GLY A 270 -9.11 25.87 5.24
CA GLY A 270 -8.97 24.84 4.22
C GLY A 270 -8.21 23.62 4.74
N LEU A 271 -8.32 22.52 4.00
CA LEU A 271 -7.64 21.26 4.28
C LEU A 271 -6.93 20.74 3.02
N VAL A 272 -5.70 20.29 3.20
CA VAL A 272 -5.00 19.43 2.24
C VAL A 272 -5.07 18.00 2.78
N LEU A 273 -5.74 17.11 2.06
CA LEU A 273 -5.78 15.66 2.32
C LEU A 273 -4.84 14.98 1.33
N ASP A 274 -3.76 14.37 1.79
CA ASP A 274 -2.79 13.69 0.94
C ASP A 274 -3.13 12.21 0.82
N LEU A 275 -3.49 11.77 -0.40
CA LEU A 275 -3.76 10.38 -0.78
C LEU A 275 -2.76 9.87 -1.83
N ARG A 276 -1.64 10.57 -2.02
CA ARG A 276 -0.58 10.12 -2.92
C ARG A 276 0.00 8.82 -2.40
N ASP A 277 0.24 7.88 -3.32
CA ASP A 277 0.78 6.55 -3.02
C ASP A 277 -0.09 5.68 -2.08
N ASN A 278 -1.33 6.11 -1.79
CA ASN A 278 -2.29 5.32 -1.04
C ASN A 278 -3.10 4.38 -1.95
N GLY A 279 -2.78 3.09 -1.89
CA GLY A 279 -3.41 2.02 -2.68
C GLY A 279 -4.84 1.65 -2.28
N GLY A 280 -5.39 2.28 -1.25
CA GLY A 280 -6.75 2.07 -0.75
C GLY A 280 -6.79 1.26 0.55
N GLY A 281 -7.75 0.33 0.64
CA GLY A 281 -8.04 -0.46 1.83
C GLY A 281 -9.54 -0.74 1.90
N TYR A 282 -10.12 -0.72 3.09
CA TYR A 282 -11.54 -1.02 3.27
C TYR A 282 -12.45 0.09 2.73
N LEU A 283 -13.45 -0.30 1.94
CA LEU A 283 -14.47 0.63 1.43
C LEU A 283 -15.34 1.21 2.56
N SER A 284 -15.52 0.47 3.66
CA SER A 284 -16.21 0.96 4.86
C SER A 284 -15.46 2.15 5.47
N THR A 285 -14.14 2.06 5.59
CA THR A 285 -13.31 3.17 6.10
C THR A 285 -13.42 4.37 5.19
N ALA A 286 -13.46 4.19 3.86
CA ALA A 286 -13.66 5.30 2.93
C ALA A 286 -15.04 5.97 3.09
N ARG A 287 -16.11 5.19 3.28
CA ARG A 287 -17.44 5.72 3.60
C ARG A 287 -17.42 6.50 4.91
N ASP A 288 -16.78 5.96 5.94
CA ASP A 288 -16.76 6.56 7.27
C ASP A 288 -15.91 7.85 7.27
N ILE A 289 -14.81 7.89 6.51
CA ILE A 289 -14.07 9.14 6.25
C ILE A 289 -14.93 10.13 5.46
N ALA A 290 -15.63 9.70 4.41
CA ALA A 290 -16.51 10.59 3.64
C ALA A 290 -17.61 11.22 4.52
N SER A 291 -18.08 10.51 5.55
CA SER A 291 -19.02 11.02 6.54
C SER A 291 -18.49 12.17 7.39
N LEU A 292 -17.18 12.44 7.39
CA LEU A 292 -16.60 13.61 8.03
C LEU A 292 -16.71 14.88 7.17
N PHE A 293 -17.09 14.75 5.90
CA PHE A 293 -17.10 15.83 4.92
C PHE A 293 -18.48 16.12 4.31
N MET A 294 -19.47 15.25 4.50
CA MET A 294 -20.84 15.46 4.05
C MET A 294 -21.85 14.89 5.05
N GLU A 295 -22.94 15.63 5.30
CA GLU A 295 -24.04 15.16 6.15
C GLU A 295 -24.82 14.01 5.51
N GLU A 296 -25.14 14.16 4.22
CA GLU A 296 -25.80 13.16 3.39
C GLU A 296 -25.30 13.30 1.94
N GLY A 297 -24.98 12.17 1.32
CA GLY A 297 -24.54 12.17 -0.07
C GLY A 297 -24.26 10.76 -0.58
N LEU A 298 -24.47 10.54 -1.88
CA LEU A 298 -24.11 9.29 -2.52
C LEU A 298 -22.58 9.14 -2.53
N LEU A 299 -22.07 7.99 -2.10
CA LEU A 299 -20.65 7.69 -2.13
C LEU A 299 -20.23 7.08 -3.47
N MET A 300 -20.96 6.06 -3.90
CA MET A 300 -20.68 5.32 -5.13
C MET A 300 -21.91 4.54 -5.60
N TYR A 301 -21.88 4.14 -6.87
CA TYR A 301 -22.65 3.02 -7.38
C TYR A 301 -21.75 1.78 -7.47
N THR A 302 -22.28 0.59 -7.21
CA THR A 302 -21.63 -0.68 -7.58
C THR A 302 -22.52 -1.50 -8.49
N THR A 303 -21.98 -1.99 -9.60
CA THR A 303 -22.68 -2.87 -10.54
C THR A 303 -22.06 -4.26 -10.51
N ASN A 304 -22.89 -5.28 -10.31
CA ASN A 304 -22.44 -6.68 -10.33
C ASN A 304 -22.48 -7.28 -11.74
N ARG A 305 -22.04 -8.54 -11.87
CA ARG A 305 -22.05 -9.29 -13.14
C ARG A 305 -23.41 -9.33 -13.84
N ASN A 306 -24.52 -9.21 -13.13
CA ASN A 306 -25.88 -9.26 -13.69
C ASN A 306 -26.43 -7.88 -14.07
N GLY A 307 -25.62 -6.82 -13.98
CA GLY A 307 -26.05 -5.46 -14.26
C GLY A 307 -26.93 -4.87 -13.16
N VAL A 308 -26.98 -5.52 -11.99
CA VAL A 308 -27.69 -4.96 -10.82
C VAL A 308 -26.80 -3.91 -10.21
N GLU A 309 -27.31 -2.68 -10.20
CA GLU A 309 -26.65 -1.52 -9.62
C GLU A 309 -27.16 -1.27 -8.20
N VAL A 310 -26.24 -0.96 -7.29
CA VAL A 310 -26.51 -0.67 -5.88
C VAL A 310 -25.87 0.66 -5.49
N GLU A 311 -26.65 1.52 -4.88
CA GLU A 311 -26.18 2.79 -4.32
C GLU A 311 -25.64 2.60 -2.91
N THR A 312 -24.45 3.15 -2.65
CA THR A 312 -23.92 3.27 -1.28
C THR A 312 -23.96 4.73 -0.86
N TRP A 313 -24.70 5.02 0.22
CA TRP A 313 -24.89 6.38 0.74
C TRP A 313 -24.09 6.63 2.02
N VAL A 314 -23.58 7.85 2.16
CA VAL A 314 -23.24 8.46 3.43
C VAL A 314 -24.51 9.08 4.01
N ARG A 315 -24.79 8.81 5.29
CA ARG A 315 -25.93 9.37 6.03
C ARG A 315 -25.52 9.69 7.46
N ASN A 316 -26.09 10.74 8.03
CA ASN A 316 -25.79 11.22 9.39
C ASN A 316 -24.30 11.57 9.57
N GLY A 317 -23.66 12.08 8.51
CA GLY A 317 -22.31 12.59 8.58
C GLY A 317 -22.26 14.02 9.13
N GLN A 318 -21.13 14.67 8.90
CA GLN A 318 -20.84 16.05 9.25
C GLN A 318 -20.24 16.74 8.04
N ASP A 319 -20.56 18.02 7.85
CA ASP A 319 -19.84 18.87 6.91
C ASP A 319 -18.91 19.79 7.68
N ILE A 320 -17.61 19.65 7.47
CA ILE A 320 -16.60 20.52 8.07
C ILE A 320 -16.65 21.96 7.53
N GLY A 321 -17.38 22.21 6.44
CA GLY A 321 -17.68 23.54 5.92
C GLY A 321 -16.47 24.29 5.37
N ILE A 322 -15.36 23.58 5.09
CA ILE A 322 -14.12 24.16 4.58
C ILE A 322 -13.72 23.52 3.24
N PRO A 323 -13.09 24.28 2.33
CA PRO A 323 -12.64 23.74 1.06
C PRO A 323 -11.53 22.69 1.27
N VAL A 324 -11.66 21.56 0.57
CA VAL A 324 -10.68 20.47 0.61
C VAL A 324 -9.89 20.42 -0.70
N ARG A 325 -8.58 20.15 -0.60
CA ARG A 325 -7.72 19.76 -1.72
C ARG A 325 -7.19 18.37 -1.45
N ILE A 326 -7.41 17.46 -2.39
CA ILE A 326 -6.90 16.09 -2.28
C ILE A 326 -5.68 15.98 -3.18
N LEU A 327 -4.51 15.67 -2.61
CA LEU A 327 -3.33 15.37 -3.40
C LEU A 327 -3.42 13.94 -3.90
N VAL A 328 -3.24 13.74 -5.20
CA VAL A 328 -3.38 12.44 -5.86
C VAL A 328 -2.26 12.18 -6.87
N ASN A 329 -1.92 10.91 -7.08
CA ASN A 329 -0.97 10.49 -8.11
C ASN A 329 -1.32 9.09 -8.65
N GLY A 330 -0.45 8.55 -9.51
CA GLY A 330 -0.63 7.19 -10.07
C GLY A 330 -0.63 6.05 -9.05
N GLY A 331 -0.23 6.30 -7.79
CA GLY A 331 -0.33 5.35 -6.68
C GLY A 331 -1.64 5.46 -5.88
N THR A 332 -2.43 6.52 -6.10
CA THR A 332 -3.77 6.66 -5.51
C THR A 332 -4.71 5.66 -6.18
N ALA A 333 -5.20 4.66 -5.45
CA ALA A 333 -6.02 3.57 -6.01
C ALA A 333 -7.23 3.19 -5.12
N SER A 334 -8.23 2.53 -5.71
CA SER A 334 -9.29 1.82 -4.98
C SER A 334 -10.08 2.76 -4.04
N ALA A 335 -10.18 2.44 -2.74
CA ALA A 335 -10.83 3.26 -1.72
C ALA A 335 -10.40 4.75 -1.75
N SER A 336 -9.14 5.03 -2.09
CA SER A 336 -8.62 6.40 -2.28
C SER A 336 -9.28 7.11 -3.46
N GLU A 337 -9.47 6.40 -4.58
CA GLU A 337 -10.15 6.93 -5.77
C GLU A 337 -11.65 7.10 -5.52
N LEU A 338 -12.27 6.15 -4.82
CA LEU A 338 -13.66 6.26 -4.40
C LEU A 338 -13.89 7.50 -3.54
N LEU A 339 -13.10 7.70 -2.48
CA LEU A 339 -13.23 8.88 -1.62
C LEU A 339 -12.99 10.17 -2.42
N SER A 340 -11.91 10.20 -3.22
CA SER A 340 -11.56 11.34 -4.07
C SER A 340 -12.67 11.70 -5.05
N GLY A 341 -13.22 10.70 -5.74
CA GLY A 341 -14.29 10.85 -6.72
C GLY A 341 -15.58 11.33 -6.07
N ALA A 342 -15.97 10.75 -4.93
CA ALA A 342 -17.16 11.13 -4.20
C ALA A 342 -17.10 12.59 -3.72
N LEU A 343 -16.01 12.98 -3.02
CA LEU A 343 -15.86 14.35 -2.51
C LEU A 343 -15.74 15.38 -3.64
N ARG A 344 -15.09 15.02 -4.76
CA ARG A 344 -15.03 15.87 -5.95
C ARG A 344 -16.40 16.05 -6.60
N ASP A 345 -17.16 14.96 -6.75
CA ASP A 345 -18.45 14.99 -7.43
C ASP A 345 -19.51 15.81 -6.67
N HIS A 346 -19.44 15.80 -5.34
CA HIS A 346 -20.23 16.67 -4.45
C HIS A 346 -19.70 18.10 -4.34
N GLY A 347 -18.58 18.44 -4.98
CA GLY A 347 -18.00 19.79 -4.97
C GLY A 347 -17.30 20.18 -3.66
N ILE A 348 -17.08 19.21 -2.76
CA ILE A 348 -16.41 19.41 -1.47
C ILE A 348 -14.89 19.53 -1.66
N ALA A 349 -14.35 18.71 -2.56
CA ALA A 349 -12.92 18.63 -2.84
C ALA A 349 -12.58 19.01 -4.29
N LYS A 350 -11.34 19.47 -4.49
CA LYS A 350 -10.67 19.46 -5.79
C LYS A 350 -9.42 18.60 -5.72
N LEU A 351 -9.15 17.86 -6.77
CA LEU A 351 -8.00 16.99 -6.90
C LEU A 351 -6.81 17.76 -7.47
N VAL A 352 -5.63 17.60 -6.86
CA VAL A 352 -4.37 18.21 -7.29
C VAL A 352 -3.34 17.12 -7.52
N GLY A 353 -2.70 17.10 -8.68
CA GLY A 353 -1.59 16.19 -8.95
C GLY A 353 -1.64 15.54 -10.30
N THR A 354 -1.46 14.22 -10.34
CA THR A 354 -1.51 13.44 -11.58
C THR A 354 -2.68 12.46 -11.58
N LYS A 355 -2.95 11.89 -12.75
CA LYS A 355 -4.00 10.89 -12.93
C LYS A 355 -3.84 9.72 -11.97
N THR A 356 -4.95 9.27 -11.35
CA THR A 356 -4.95 8.14 -10.40
C THR A 356 -4.82 6.79 -11.10
N PHE A 357 -4.66 5.72 -10.31
CA PHE A 357 -4.33 4.38 -10.80
C PHE A 357 -5.40 3.78 -11.74
N GLY A 358 -6.68 3.96 -11.44
CA GLY A 358 -7.80 3.39 -12.18
C GLY A 358 -8.23 2.02 -11.71
N LYS A 359 -8.25 1.78 -10.39
CA LYS A 359 -8.81 0.54 -9.83
C LYS A 359 -10.26 0.78 -9.44
N GLY A 360 -11.15 0.48 -10.37
CA GLY A 360 -12.60 0.67 -10.24
C GLY A 360 -13.37 -0.60 -9.89
N SER A 361 -12.70 -1.66 -9.43
CA SER A 361 -13.33 -2.93 -9.06
C SER A 361 -13.36 -3.12 -7.55
N ALA A 362 -14.44 -3.72 -7.05
CA ALA A 362 -14.62 -4.07 -5.64
C ALA A 362 -14.50 -5.58 -5.44
N GLN A 363 -13.60 -5.95 -4.54
CA GLN A 363 -13.38 -7.34 -4.14
C GLN A 363 -14.08 -7.64 -2.81
N GLN A 364 -14.43 -8.90 -2.60
CA GLN A 364 -14.80 -9.45 -1.31
C GLN A 364 -13.80 -10.54 -0.92
N VAL A 365 -13.37 -10.55 0.35
CA VAL A 365 -12.63 -11.67 0.92
C VAL A 365 -13.66 -12.67 1.46
N ILE A 366 -13.67 -13.86 0.90
CA ILE A 366 -14.59 -14.95 1.20
C ILE A 366 -13.78 -16.01 1.97
N PRO A 367 -14.03 -16.20 3.27
CA PRO A 367 -13.41 -17.28 4.03
C PRO A 367 -13.86 -18.64 3.46
N LEU A 368 -12.92 -19.55 3.31
CA LEU A 368 -13.15 -20.93 2.89
C LEU A 368 -13.28 -21.84 4.13
N SER A 369 -13.80 -23.04 3.90
CA SER A 369 -14.12 -24.04 4.92
C SER A 369 -12.94 -24.48 5.81
N ASP A 370 -11.72 -24.41 5.30
CA ASP A 370 -10.48 -24.82 5.99
C ASP A 370 -9.73 -23.67 6.69
N GLY A 371 -10.24 -22.44 6.53
CA GLY A 371 -9.67 -21.22 7.10
C GLY A 371 -8.87 -20.37 6.11
N ASP A 372 -8.60 -20.87 4.90
CA ASP A 372 -8.03 -20.07 3.81
C ASP A 372 -9.09 -19.09 3.26
N ALA A 373 -8.74 -18.27 2.27
CA ALA A 373 -9.67 -17.27 1.75
C ALA A 373 -9.52 -16.99 0.27
N LEU A 374 -10.66 -16.78 -0.40
CA LEU A 374 -10.73 -16.30 -1.76
C LEU A 374 -11.05 -14.81 -1.75
N LYS A 375 -10.13 -13.97 -2.24
CA LYS A 375 -10.44 -12.59 -2.58
C LYS A 375 -10.94 -12.56 -4.02
N LEU A 376 -12.20 -12.17 -4.22
CA LEU A 376 -12.87 -12.27 -5.53
C LEU A 376 -13.43 -10.93 -5.98
N THR A 377 -13.21 -10.55 -7.25
CA THR A 377 -13.82 -9.36 -7.85
C THR A 377 -15.28 -9.63 -8.20
N LEU A 378 -16.19 -8.90 -7.52
CA LEU A 378 -17.63 -9.10 -7.64
C LEU A 378 -18.34 -7.96 -8.37
N ASN A 379 -17.82 -6.74 -8.22
CA ASN A 379 -18.49 -5.54 -8.71
C ASN A 379 -17.49 -4.57 -9.35
N GLU A 380 -17.99 -3.77 -10.28
CA GLU A 380 -17.38 -2.51 -10.68
C GLU A 380 -18.03 -1.37 -9.90
N TYR A 381 -17.28 -0.33 -9.53
CA TYR A 381 -17.82 0.86 -8.89
C TYR A 381 -17.65 2.11 -9.76
N PHE A 382 -18.59 3.04 -9.57
CA PHE A 382 -18.65 4.32 -10.25
C PHE A 382 -18.81 5.45 -9.24
N THR A 383 -18.27 6.63 -9.56
CA THR A 383 -18.45 7.82 -8.71
C THR A 383 -19.92 8.30 -8.74
N PRO A 384 -20.33 9.24 -7.87
CA PRO A 384 -21.70 9.73 -7.84
C PRO A 384 -22.22 10.32 -9.16
N LYS A 385 -21.33 10.87 -10.01
CA LYS A 385 -21.66 11.31 -11.38
C LYS A 385 -21.56 10.20 -12.43
N HIS A 386 -21.52 8.93 -12.01
CA HIS A 386 -21.29 7.76 -12.85
C HIS A 386 -19.98 7.83 -13.65
N THR A 387 -18.92 8.43 -13.08
CA THR A 387 -17.61 8.40 -13.73
C THR A 387 -17.05 6.99 -13.64
N VAL A 388 -16.64 6.43 -14.78
CA VAL A 388 -15.91 5.15 -14.85
C VAL A 388 -14.52 5.34 -14.27
N VAL A 389 -14.17 4.53 -13.27
CA VAL A 389 -12.83 4.55 -12.66
C VAL A 389 -11.99 3.38 -13.14
N ASN A 390 -12.60 2.22 -13.41
CA ASN A 390 -11.86 1.00 -13.71
C ASN A 390 -11.09 1.11 -15.03
N HIS A 391 -9.78 0.84 -14.99
CA HIS A 391 -8.81 1.04 -16.08
C HIS A 391 -8.71 2.49 -16.60
N VAL A 392 -9.45 3.43 -16.03
CA VAL A 392 -9.50 4.83 -16.46
C VAL A 392 -8.81 5.72 -15.45
N GLY A 393 -9.08 5.60 -14.15
CA GLY A 393 -8.60 6.53 -13.13
C GLY A 393 -9.28 7.91 -13.18
N LEU A 394 -9.08 8.69 -12.13
CA LEU A 394 -9.57 10.06 -11.99
C LEU A 394 -8.54 11.04 -12.52
N GLN A 395 -8.98 11.92 -13.42
CA GLN A 395 -8.19 13.08 -13.81
C GLN A 395 -8.26 14.15 -12.71
N PRO A 396 -7.12 14.73 -12.27
CA PRO A 396 -7.13 15.82 -11.30
C PRO A 396 -7.68 17.11 -11.89
N ASP A 397 -8.31 17.93 -11.05
CA ASP A 397 -8.84 19.26 -11.42
C ASP A 397 -7.70 20.27 -11.65
N MET A 398 -6.57 20.09 -10.98
CA MET A 398 -5.33 20.86 -11.12
C MET A 398 -4.18 19.90 -11.42
N VAL A 399 -3.77 19.83 -12.68
CA VAL A 399 -2.71 18.92 -13.14
C VAL A 399 -1.34 19.49 -12.77
N VAL A 400 -0.62 18.81 -11.89
CA VAL A 400 0.72 19.19 -11.44
C VAL A 400 1.54 17.91 -11.23
N GLU A 401 2.62 17.74 -11.98
CA GLU A 401 3.43 16.51 -11.93
C GLU A 401 4.41 16.48 -10.75
N ASP A 402 5.02 17.63 -10.44
CA ASP A 402 6.04 17.74 -9.40
C ASP A 402 5.43 17.62 -8.00
N TYR A 403 5.96 16.67 -7.21
CA TYR A 403 5.46 16.33 -5.87
C TYR A 403 5.43 17.51 -4.90
N GLY A 404 6.43 18.40 -4.94
CA GLY A 404 6.45 19.60 -4.11
C GLY A 404 5.52 20.69 -4.67
N ALA A 405 5.49 20.85 -5.99
CA ALA A 405 4.64 21.84 -6.65
C ALA A 405 3.15 21.53 -6.46
N GLN A 406 2.74 20.26 -6.33
CA GLN A 406 1.37 19.88 -5.97
C GLN A 406 0.91 20.51 -4.66
N VAL A 407 1.78 20.50 -3.64
CA VAL A 407 1.48 21.13 -2.34
C VAL A 407 1.38 22.64 -2.50
N VAL A 408 2.28 23.24 -3.29
CA VAL A 408 2.26 24.68 -3.59
C VAL A 408 0.96 25.07 -4.30
N GLU A 409 0.52 24.32 -5.31
CA GLU A 409 -0.73 24.57 -6.02
C GLU A 409 -1.94 24.41 -5.10
N ALA A 410 -1.98 23.35 -4.28
CA ALA A 410 -3.06 23.11 -3.34
C ALA A 410 -3.22 24.29 -2.37
N LEU A 411 -2.12 24.77 -1.78
CA LEU A 411 -2.13 25.90 -0.85
C LEU A 411 -2.46 27.23 -1.55
N HIS A 412 -1.95 27.48 -2.76
CA HIS A 412 -2.35 28.65 -3.56
C HIS A 412 -3.85 28.67 -3.82
N SER A 413 -4.42 27.53 -4.24
CA SER A 413 -5.86 27.40 -4.49
C SER A 413 -6.74 27.50 -3.23
N LEU A 414 -6.12 27.51 -2.04
CA LEU A 414 -6.73 27.75 -0.74
C LEU A 414 -6.41 29.17 -0.20
N ASN A 415 -5.94 30.07 -1.06
CA ASN A 415 -5.62 31.47 -0.76
C ASN A 415 -4.45 31.66 0.22
N VAL A 416 -3.52 30.70 0.31
CA VAL A 416 -2.26 30.93 1.00
C VAL A 416 -1.38 31.84 0.14
N ASN A 417 -0.99 32.99 0.68
CA ASN A 417 -0.20 34.01 0.01
C ASN A 417 1.19 34.21 0.62
N THR A 418 1.55 33.41 1.63
CA THR A 418 2.84 33.50 2.31
C THR A 418 3.50 32.13 2.34
N TRP A 419 4.80 32.13 2.08
CA TRP A 419 5.55 30.93 1.77
C TRP A 419 6.89 30.93 2.48
N GLU A 420 7.26 29.77 3.00
CA GLU A 420 8.60 29.44 3.45
C GLU A 420 8.93 28.02 2.95
N LEU A 421 9.90 27.93 2.04
CA LEU A 421 10.35 26.67 1.46
C LEU A 421 11.84 26.44 1.75
N SER A 422 12.19 25.22 2.10
CA SER A 422 13.58 24.81 2.36
C SER A 422 13.79 23.33 2.05
N ASP A 423 15.03 22.85 2.10
CA ASP A 423 15.32 21.42 2.21
C ASP A 423 15.78 21.10 3.64
N ALA A 424 15.18 20.10 4.27
CA ALA A 424 15.61 19.61 5.58
C ALA A 424 15.67 18.09 5.57
N GLU A 425 16.82 17.53 5.97
CA GLU A 425 17.01 16.08 6.12
C GLU A 425 16.71 15.26 4.83
N GLY A 426 16.82 15.93 3.68
CA GLY A 426 16.56 15.38 2.33
C GLY A 426 15.09 15.41 1.92
N ASP A 427 14.25 16.09 2.68
CA ASP A 427 12.84 16.34 2.35
C ASP A 427 12.68 17.82 1.97
N THR A 428 11.75 18.11 1.06
CA THR A 428 11.38 19.49 0.77
C THR A 428 10.35 19.93 1.79
N VAL A 429 10.70 20.95 2.57
CA VAL A 429 9.83 21.53 3.59
C VAL A 429 9.06 22.68 2.98
N ILE A 430 7.73 22.60 3.03
CA ILE A 430 6.82 23.65 2.52
C ILE A 430 5.97 24.11 3.68
N ASN A 431 6.13 25.39 4.05
CA ASN A 431 5.43 26.01 5.17
C ASN A 431 5.52 25.18 6.46
N GLY A 432 6.69 24.61 6.74
CA GLY A 432 6.98 23.86 7.96
C GLY A 432 6.60 22.39 7.94
N ILE A 433 5.98 21.89 6.85
CA ILE A 433 5.68 20.47 6.67
C ILE A 433 6.73 19.85 5.75
N PRO A 434 7.44 18.77 6.16
CA PRO A 434 8.37 18.05 5.30
C PRO A 434 7.61 17.12 4.33
N PHE A 435 8.01 17.15 3.06
CA PHE A 435 7.52 16.28 2.01
C PHE A 435 8.68 15.46 1.44
N PRO A 436 8.61 14.12 1.47
CA PRO A 436 9.63 13.28 0.88
C PRO A 436 9.83 13.62 -0.60
N THR A 437 11.08 13.73 -1.03
CA THR A 437 11.39 13.96 -2.44
C THR A 437 12.59 13.13 -2.88
N VAL A 438 12.57 12.71 -4.15
CA VAL A 438 13.72 12.07 -4.79
C VAL A 438 14.78 13.11 -5.16
N ASP A 439 14.36 14.27 -5.66
CA ASP A 439 15.29 15.38 -5.87
C ASP A 439 14.99 16.59 -4.96
N PRO A 440 16.03 17.20 -4.38
CA PRO A 440 15.88 18.32 -3.44
C PRO A 440 15.31 19.57 -4.10
N LEU A 441 14.72 20.46 -3.32
CA LEU A 441 14.26 21.77 -3.79
C LEU A 441 15.42 22.57 -4.40
N PHE A 442 16.60 22.53 -3.78
CA PHE A 442 17.79 23.24 -4.25
C PHE A 442 18.91 22.29 -4.70
N LYS A 443 19.61 22.67 -5.78
CA LYS A 443 20.85 22.00 -6.22
C LYS A 443 21.96 23.05 -6.39
N GLN A 444 23.07 22.88 -5.67
CA GLN A 444 24.26 23.71 -5.88
C GLN A 444 25.04 23.19 -7.09
N THR A 445 25.29 24.07 -8.07
CA THR A 445 26.03 23.73 -9.30
C THR A 445 27.18 24.71 -9.52
N ALA A 446 28.03 24.44 -10.52
CA ALA A 446 29.08 25.37 -10.95
C ALA A 446 28.50 26.72 -11.44
N GLN A 447 27.25 26.71 -11.92
CA GLN A 447 26.50 27.86 -12.40
C GLN A 447 25.75 28.60 -11.28
N GLY A 448 25.93 28.17 -10.02
CA GLY A 448 25.28 28.74 -8.84
C GLY A 448 24.13 27.87 -8.31
N LEU A 449 23.35 28.45 -7.41
CA LEU A 449 22.21 27.78 -6.77
C LEU A 449 21.05 27.65 -7.76
N GLN A 450 20.64 26.41 -8.01
CA GLN A 450 19.47 26.07 -8.79
C GLN A 450 18.29 25.74 -7.88
N ILE A 451 17.08 25.89 -8.39
CA ILE A 451 15.82 25.53 -7.73
C ILE A 451 14.96 24.68 -8.68
N ARG A 452 14.16 23.75 -8.13
CA ARG A 452 13.13 23.01 -8.87
C ARG A 452 12.23 23.98 -9.62
N ALA A 453 12.20 23.87 -10.95
CA ALA A 453 11.51 24.86 -11.78
C ALA A 453 9.99 24.81 -11.59
N ALA A 454 9.41 23.59 -11.50
CA ALA A 454 7.98 23.42 -11.26
C ALA A 454 7.54 24.05 -9.93
N VAL A 455 8.28 23.82 -8.85
CA VAL A 455 8.01 24.45 -7.54
C VAL A 455 8.06 25.97 -7.65
N LEU A 456 9.10 26.52 -8.28
CA LEU A 456 9.22 27.97 -8.45
C LEU A 456 8.10 28.55 -9.33
N SER A 457 7.76 27.87 -10.42
CA SER A 457 6.71 28.25 -11.37
C SER A 457 5.37 28.43 -10.66
N HIS A 458 4.94 27.39 -9.94
CA HIS A 458 3.72 27.43 -9.13
C HIS A 458 3.82 28.44 -8.00
N LEU A 459 4.97 28.56 -7.33
CA LEU A 459 5.18 29.50 -6.22
C LEU A 459 4.99 30.96 -6.63
N VAL A 460 5.44 31.37 -7.82
CA VAL A 460 5.35 32.76 -8.27
C VAL A 460 4.21 33.00 -9.28
N GLY A 461 3.46 31.95 -9.64
CA GLY A 461 2.38 32.03 -10.62
C GLY A 461 2.86 32.36 -12.03
N ASP A 462 4.07 31.96 -12.41
CA ASP A 462 4.68 32.27 -13.71
C ASP A 462 4.98 30.99 -14.49
N PRO A 463 4.12 30.58 -15.43
CA PRO A 463 4.34 29.38 -16.24
C PRO A 463 5.55 29.49 -17.17
N SER A 464 6.14 30.70 -17.34
CA SER A 464 7.37 30.88 -18.14
C SER A 464 8.65 30.52 -17.38
N VAL A 465 8.57 30.17 -16.09
CA VAL A 465 9.69 29.58 -15.34
C VAL A 465 10.06 28.27 -16.04
N GLY A 466 11.22 28.28 -16.73
CA GLY A 466 11.50 27.36 -17.84
C GLY A 466 11.27 25.85 -17.59
N GLU A 467 11.03 25.12 -18.68
CA GLU A 467 10.62 23.69 -18.72
C GLU A 467 11.67 22.67 -18.25
N LYS A 468 12.80 23.12 -17.70
CA LYS A 468 13.85 22.23 -17.18
C LYS A 468 13.50 21.79 -15.77
N ASP A 469 13.98 20.63 -15.33
CA ASP A 469 13.80 20.18 -13.94
C ASP A 469 14.29 21.22 -12.91
N TYR A 470 15.37 21.92 -13.24
CA TYR A 470 15.99 22.95 -12.42
C TYR A 470 16.32 24.21 -13.22
N VAL A 471 16.17 25.36 -12.58
CA VAL A 471 16.55 26.67 -13.11
C VAL A 471 17.42 27.44 -12.13
N ALA A 472 18.26 28.33 -12.65
CA ALA A 472 19.09 29.19 -11.82
C ALA A 472 18.19 30.14 -11.03
N LEU A 473 18.36 30.22 -9.71
CA LEU A 473 17.47 31.00 -8.85
C LEU A 473 17.75 32.52 -8.93
N ALA A 474 19.00 32.92 -9.16
CA ALA A 474 19.44 34.32 -9.10
C ALA A 474 18.68 35.29 -10.05
N PRO A 475 18.36 34.92 -11.31
CA PRO A 475 17.52 35.77 -12.18
C PRO A 475 16.12 36.02 -11.62
N TYR A 476 15.50 35.01 -10.99
CA TYR A 476 14.14 35.11 -10.45
C TYR A 476 14.09 35.92 -9.16
N LEU A 477 15.13 35.88 -8.32
CA LEU A 477 15.25 36.79 -7.16
C LEU A 477 15.31 38.27 -7.58
N LYS A 478 15.83 38.57 -8.78
CA LYS A 478 15.81 39.93 -9.35
C LYS A 478 14.47 40.27 -9.98
N LYS A 479 13.85 39.31 -10.67
CA LYS A 479 12.54 39.47 -11.33
C LYS A 479 11.41 39.67 -10.32
N TYR A 480 11.47 38.99 -9.17
CA TYR A 480 10.42 38.96 -8.14
C TYR A 480 10.94 39.52 -6.82
N PRO A 481 10.76 40.83 -6.53
CA PRO A 481 11.29 41.44 -5.30
C PRO A 481 10.74 40.87 -3.98
N ALA A 482 9.55 40.27 -4.03
CA ALA A 482 8.95 39.58 -2.89
C ALA A 482 9.56 38.19 -2.62
N LEU A 483 10.27 37.62 -3.60
CA LEU A 483 10.99 36.36 -3.47
C LEU A 483 12.34 36.62 -2.81
N LYS A 484 12.56 36.07 -1.60
CA LYS A 484 13.78 36.28 -0.82
C LYS A 484 14.44 34.97 -0.47
N LEU A 485 15.74 34.90 -0.69
CA LEU A 485 16.58 33.78 -0.25
C LEU A 485 17.37 34.19 0.97
N GLN A 486 17.33 33.36 2.02
CA GLN A 486 18.12 33.51 3.24
C GLN A 486 18.79 32.18 3.58
N THR A 487 19.88 32.23 4.35
CA THR A 487 20.47 31.03 4.93
C THR A 487 20.18 31.03 6.42
N LYS A 488 19.42 30.03 6.90
CA LYS A 488 19.14 29.82 8.34
C LYS A 488 19.79 28.51 8.76
N ASN A 489 20.66 28.55 9.76
CA ASN A 489 21.36 27.35 10.28
C ASN A 489 22.05 26.50 9.20
N GLY A 490 22.63 27.15 8.18
CA GLY A 490 23.29 26.47 7.06
C GLY A 490 22.35 25.92 5.98
N VAL A 491 21.03 26.11 6.13
CA VAL A 491 20.01 25.68 5.17
C VAL A 491 19.50 26.88 4.37
N ASN A 492 19.33 26.69 3.06
CA ASN A 492 18.71 27.67 2.19
C ASN A 492 17.20 27.70 2.45
N VAL A 493 16.67 28.89 2.74
CA VAL A 493 15.26 29.15 2.99
C VAL A 493 14.79 30.23 2.02
N LEU A 494 13.84 29.86 1.18
CA LEU A 494 13.19 30.74 0.23
C LEU A 494 11.85 31.19 0.81
N THR A 495 11.62 32.49 0.89
CA THR A 495 10.34 33.05 1.29
C THR A 495 9.71 33.82 0.14
N PHE A 496 8.39 33.79 0.09
CA PHE A 496 7.61 34.53 -0.91
C PHE A 496 6.31 35.01 -0.28
N THR A 497 5.91 36.24 -0.60
CA THR A 497 4.61 36.79 -0.27
C THR A 497 4.00 37.34 -1.54
N SER A 498 2.87 36.77 -2.00
CA SER A 498 2.20 37.19 -3.22
C SER A 498 1.36 38.45 -3.06
#